data_AF-A0AAU3FI76-F1
#
_entry.id   AF-A0AAU3FI76-F1
#
_cell.length_a   1.000
_cell.length_b   1.000
_cell.length_c   1.000
_cell.angle_alpha   90.00
_cell.angle_beta   90.00
_cell.angle_gamma   90.00
#
_symmetry.space_group_name_H-M   'P 1'
#
loop_
_entity.id
_entity.type
_entity.pdbx_description
1 polymer ?
#
loop_
_entity_poly.entity_id
_entity_poly.type
_entity_poly.pdbx_seq_one_letter_code
_entity_poly.pdbx_strand_id
1 'polypeptide(L)'
;MLRGRLRGLVSVSVGLLLLPGCYGPEPQVDTARTRELAMQDAGRKVTLVEQAVKRERRHPNPAQRYAREAARVAGTEVMRIDDTRTGGGVSLIVRVHGVATAVDASGRSMNEPFDLPVCYAISVEQDAMDDRVDEVSCPDGSPLTVSVDPELPGSAEDDLRQALPTGGAATEQAVRAAVDGLDLEPLVTRQVAAVGGVVGVALRASQYDCLLARVEGGRVEVWRPARVQLAPGELSCTADTAVAGHGRRPPH
;
A
#
# COMPACT_ATOMS: atom_id res chain seq x y z
N MET A 1 12.95 9.84 -98.94
CA MET A 1 11.55 9.89 -99.41
C MET A 1 10.79 8.72 -98.83
N LEU A 2 9.52 8.95 -98.47
CA LEU A 2 8.46 8.03 -97.98
C LEU A 2 8.37 7.66 -96.48
N ARG A 3 7.27 8.18 -95.91
CA ARG A 3 6.26 7.54 -95.01
C ARG A 3 6.77 7.03 -93.66
N GLY A 4 6.35 7.54 -92.49
CA GLY A 4 5.00 7.96 -92.10
C GLY A 4 4.35 6.84 -91.28
N ARG A 5 4.10 7.07 -89.98
CA ARG A 5 3.03 6.42 -89.19
C ARG A 5 2.90 7.10 -87.82
N LEU A 6 1.86 7.92 -87.69
CA LEU A 6 1.26 8.31 -86.42
C LEU A 6 0.78 7.05 -85.69
N ARG A 7 1.07 6.94 -84.39
CA ARG A 7 0.31 6.12 -83.43
C ARG A 7 -0.16 7.04 -82.32
N GLY A 8 -1.47 7.27 -82.29
CA GLY A 8 -2.16 8.05 -81.26
C GLY A 8 -2.15 7.31 -79.93
N LEU A 9 -1.78 8.03 -78.87
CA LEU A 9 -2.01 7.65 -77.48
C LEU A 9 -3.39 8.15 -77.09
N VAL A 10 -4.32 7.22 -76.89
CA VAL A 10 -5.62 7.49 -76.27
C VAL A 10 -5.38 7.53 -74.75
N SER A 11 -5.42 8.74 -74.18
CA SER A 11 -5.36 8.95 -72.73
C SER A 11 -6.75 8.74 -72.15
N VAL A 12 -6.96 7.64 -71.42
CA VAL A 12 -8.18 7.37 -70.66
C VAL A 12 -8.04 8.02 -69.29
N SER A 13 -8.62 9.21 -69.13
CA SER A 13 -8.74 9.88 -67.84
C SER A 13 -9.85 9.21 -67.02
N VAL A 14 -9.47 8.33 -66.10
CA VAL A 14 -10.38 7.81 -65.06
C VAL A 14 -10.59 8.93 -64.04
N GLY A 15 -11.72 9.63 -64.17
CA GLY A 15 -12.20 10.59 -63.18
C GLY A 15 -12.61 9.85 -61.91
N LEU A 16 -11.72 9.80 -60.92
CA LEU A 16 -12.03 9.30 -59.58
C LEU A 16 -12.92 10.34 -58.88
N LEU A 17 -14.23 10.09 -58.90
CA LEU A 17 -15.22 10.83 -58.12
C LEU A 17 -14.95 10.60 -56.62
N LEU A 18 -14.28 11.55 -55.99
CA LEU A 18 -14.22 11.67 -54.53
C LEU A 18 -15.63 12.03 -54.04
N LEU A 19 -16.43 11.01 -53.69
CA LEU A 19 -17.63 11.21 -52.90
C LEU A 19 -17.19 11.85 -51.57
N PRO A 20 -17.78 12.97 -51.14
CA PRO A 20 -17.55 13.50 -49.80
C PRO A 20 -18.07 12.45 -48.81
N GLY A 21 -17.15 11.66 -48.25
CA GLY A 21 -17.47 10.71 -47.21
C GLY A 21 -18.14 11.44 -46.07
N CYS A 22 -19.25 10.89 -45.58
CA CYS A 22 -19.95 11.32 -44.37
C CYS A 22 -19.05 11.12 -43.14
N TYR A 23 -17.96 11.89 -43.04
CA TYR A 23 -17.25 12.09 -41.78
C TYR A 23 -18.15 13.00 -40.95
N GLY A 24 -19.02 12.38 -40.14
CA GLY A 24 -19.62 13.09 -39.02
C GLY A 24 -18.50 13.68 -38.15
N PRO A 25 -18.72 14.83 -37.50
CA PRO A 25 -17.73 15.39 -36.60
C PRO A 25 -17.34 14.33 -35.58
N GLU A 26 -16.03 14.11 -35.42
CA GLU A 26 -15.53 13.22 -34.38
C GLU A 26 -16.07 13.70 -33.03
N PRO A 27 -16.56 12.79 -32.16
CA PRO A 27 -17.04 13.17 -30.85
C PRO A 27 -15.88 13.85 -30.09
N GLN A 28 -16.09 15.11 -29.72
CA GLN A 28 -15.13 15.89 -28.95
C GLN A 28 -15.33 15.60 -27.46
N VAL A 29 -14.21 15.38 -26.76
CA VAL A 29 -14.20 15.18 -25.30
C VAL A 29 -14.61 16.46 -24.59
N ASP A 30 -15.62 16.35 -23.72
CA ASP A 30 -15.98 17.39 -22.76
C ASP A 30 -14.99 17.37 -21.60
N THR A 31 -13.88 18.08 -21.78
CA THR A 31 -12.76 18.11 -20.83
C THR A 31 -13.19 18.63 -19.45
N ALA A 32 -14.14 19.57 -19.39
CA ALA A 32 -14.60 20.13 -18.13
C ALA A 32 -15.35 19.08 -17.31
N ARG A 33 -16.29 18.37 -17.94
CA ARG A 33 -17.06 17.31 -17.28
C ARG A 33 -16.19 16.12 -16.90
N THR A 34 -15.29 15.68 -17.77
CA THR A 34 -14.34 14.61 -17.45
C THR A 34 -13.44 14.98 -16.28
N ARG A 35 -12.95 16.23 -16.22
CA ARG A 35 -12.16 16.74 -15.10
C ARG A 35 -12.96 16.72 -13.79
N GLU A 36 -14.21 17.15 -13.82
CA GLU A 36 -15.08 17.13 -12.63
C GLU A 36 -15.26 15.70 -12.07
N LEU A 37 -15.51 14.72 -12.94
CA LEU A 37 -15.61 13.31 -12.55
C LEU A 37 -14.31 12.79 -11.91
N ALA A 38 -13.15 13.16 -12.47
CA ALA A 38 -11.86 12.79 -11.92
C ALA A 38 -11.62 13.46 -10.54
N MET A 39 -12.02 14.73 -10.37
CA MET A 39 -11.95 15.42 -9.08
C MET A 39 -12.86 14.77 -8.03
N GLN A 40 -14.07 14.32 -8.42
CA GLN A 40 -14.96 13.57 -7.52
C GLN A 40 -14.32 12.25 -7.08
N ASP A 41 -13.67 11.52 -8.00
CA ASP A 41 -12.94 10.29 -7.68
C ASP A 41 -11.76 10.55 -6.71
N ALA A 42 -10.96 11.59 -6.97
CA ALA A 42 -9.88 12.02 -6.07
C ALA A 42 -10.42 12.39 -4.67
N GLY A 43 -11.53 13.13 -4.60
CA GLY A 43 -12.20 13.51 -3.35
C GLY A 43 -12.66 12.30 -2.52
N ARG A 44 -13.16 11.24 -3.17
CA ARG A 44 -13.50 9.98 -2.48
C ARG A 44 -12.25 9.30 -1.94
N LYS A 45 -11.18 9.21 -2.73
CA LYS A 45 -9.92 8.57 -2.34
C LYS A 45 -9.25 9.30 -1.18
N VAL A 46 -9.19 10.64 -1.19
CA VAL A 46 -8.59 11.39 -0.06
C VAL A 46 -9.40 11.22 1.23
N THR A 47 -10.72 11.10 1.14
CA THR A 47 -11.56 10.75 2.31
C THR A 47 -11.16 9.39 2.91
N LEU A 48 -10.83 8.40 2.07
CA LEU A 48 -10.34 7.10 2.55
C LEU A 48 -8.97 7.21 3.21
N VAL A 49 -8.07 8.02 2.64
CA VAL A 49 -6.76 8.31 3.23
C VAL A 49 -6.93 8.94 4.60
N GLU A 50 -7.74 9.99 4.71
CA GLU A 50 -8.01 10.70 5.95
C GLU A 50 -8.56 9.74 7.02
N GLN A 51 -9.55 8.91 6.69
CA GLN A 51 -10.09 7.91 7.61
C GLN A 51 -9.04 6.89 8.05
N ALA A 52 -8.13 6.49 7.16
CA ALA A 52 -7.07 5.53 7.49
C ALA A 52 -6.04 6.13 8.45
N VAL A 53 -5.59 7.35 8.16
CA VAL A 53 -4.68 8.12 9.02
C VAL A 53 -5.31 8.38 10.40
N LYS A 54 -6.59 8.76 10.45
CA LYS A 54 -7.33 9.02 11.70
C LYS A 54 -7.33 7.83 12.66
N ARG A 55 -7.41 6.59 12.16
CA ARG A 55 -7.39 5.38 13.00
C ARG A 55 -6.07 5.21 13.75
N GLU A 56 -4.99 5.80 13.25
CA GLU A 56 -3.65 5.68 13.79
C GLU A 56 -3.26 6.86 14.69
N ARG A 57 -4.20 7.77 15.02
CA ARG A 57 -3.97 8.97 15.85
C ARG A 57 -3.22 8.75 17.14
N ARG A 58 -3.44 7.60 17.79
CA ARG A 58 -2.85 7.25 19.08
C ARG A 58 -1.54 6.48 18.98
N HIS A 59 -1.00 6.31 17.77
CA HIS A 59 0.21 5.53 17.57
C HIS A 59 1.46 6.31 18.05
N PRO A 60 2.44 5.66 18.73
CA PRO A 60 3.64 6.33 19.24
C PRO A 60 4.54 6.95 18.17
N ASN A 61 4.46 6.46 16.94
CA ASN A 61 5.13 7.01 15.75
C ASN A 61 4.08 7.29 14.67
N PRO A 62 3.36 8.42 14.77
CA PRO A 62 2.21 8.69 13.91
C PRO A 62 2.65 9.00 12.48
N ALA A 63 3.75 9.73 12.29
CA ALA A 63 4.16 10.18 10.96
C ALA A 63 4.42 9.02 9.98
N GLN A 64 5.33 8.11 10.30
CA GLN A 64 5.61 6.97 9.42
C GLN A 64 4.37 6.09 9.20
N ARG A 65 3.52 5.94 10.23
CA ARG A 65 2.29 5.16 10.13
C ARG A 65 1.29 5.82 9.18
N TYR A 66 1.12 7.13 9.28
CA TYR A 66 0.23 7.89 8.41
C TYR A 66 0.65 7.80 6.95
N ALA A 67 1.96 7.93 6.67
CA ALA A 67 2.48 7.75 5.33
C ALA A 67 2.16 6.35 4.78
N ARG A 68 2.32 5.30 5.60
CA ARG A 68 1.97 3.92 5.24
C ARG A 68 0.49 3.73 4.94
N GLU A 69 -0.38 4.19 5.83
CA GLU A 69 -1.82 4.04 5.63
C GLU A 69 -2.31 4.83 4.42
N ALA A 70 -1.75 6.02 4.17
CA ALA A 70 -2.05 6.80 2.97
C ALA A 70 -1.61 6.06 1.69
N ALA A 71 -0.40 5.51 1.66
CA ALA A 71 0.14 4.77 0.52
C ALA A 71 -0.62 3.47 0.21
N ARG A 72 -1.41 2.93 1.15
CA ARG A 72 -2.26 1.75 0.94
C ARG A 72 -3.54 2.06 0.15
N VAL A 73 -3.93 3.33 0.04
CA VAL A 73 -5.10 3.73 -0.76
C VAL A 73 -4.71 3.79 -2.23
N ALA A 74 -5.36 2.99 -3.07
CA ALA A 74 -5.05 2.87 -4.49
C ALA A 74 -5.08 4.25 -5.21
N GLY A 75 -4.04 4.52 -6.00
CA GLY A 75 -3.87 5.79 -6.70
C GLY A 75 -3.40 6.95 -5.82
N THR A 76 -2.80 6.68 -4.66
CA THR A 76 -2.27 7.70 -3.74
C THR A 76 -0.76 7.58 -3.62
N GLU A 77 -0.09 8.72 -3.70
CA GLU A 77 1.36 8.89 -3.51
C GLU A 77 1.60 9.85 -2.34
N VAL A 78 2.52 9.53 -1.44
CA VAL A 78 2.89 10.47 -0.35
C VAL A 78 3.98 11.40 -0.85
N MET A 79 3.70 12.70 -0.89
CA MET A 79 4.62 13.72 -1.43
C MET A 79 5.51 14.32 -0.35
N ARG A 80 4.96 14.55 0.84
CA ARG A 80 5.68 15.16 1.96
C ARG A 80 5.08 14.72 3.28
N ILE A 81 5.91 14.64 4.31
CA ILE A 81 5.48 14.44 5.68
C ILE A 81 6.28 15.33 6.62
N ASP A 82 5.58 16.05 7.47
CA ASP A 82 6.14 16.95 8.47
C ASP A 82 5.62 16.53 9.85
N ASP A 83 6.54 16.04 10.69
CA ASP A 83 6.29 15.65 12.09
C ASP A 83 6.66 16.83 13.01
N THR A 84 5.69 17.65 13.37
CA THR A 84 5.91 18.76 14.29
C THR A 84 5.74 18.29 15.74
N ARG A 85 6.75 17.55 16.23
CA ARG A 85 6.78 17.02 17.61
C ARG A 85 6.57 18.06 18.72
N THR A 86 6.78 19.34 18.42
CA THR A 86 6.54 20.45 19.37
C THR A 86 5.12 21.03 19.32
N GLY A 87 4.26 20.60 18.39
CA GLY A 87 2.89 21.10 18.19
C GLY A 87 1.78 20.04 18.23
N GLY A 88 2.12 18.76 18.46
CA GLY A 88 1.12 17.71 18.70
C GLY A 88 0.41 17.14 17.46
N GLY A 89 0.92 17.40 16.25
CA GLY A 89 0.30 16.93 15.01
C GLY A 89 1.29 16.52 13.93
N VAL A 90 0.76 15.84 12.91
CA VAL A 90 1.50 15.48 11.69
C VAL A 90 0.77 16.09 10.50
N SER A 91 1.53 16.71 9.59
CA SER A 91 1.02 17.14 8.30
C SER A 91 1.54 16.23 7.19
N LEU A 92 0.64 15.77 6.33
CA LEU A 92 0.97 15.01 5.13
C LEU A 92 0.52 15.80 3.91
N ILE A 93 1.32 15.75 2.85
CA ILE A 93 0.81 16.06 1.52
C ILE A 93 0.79 14.78 0.71
N VAL A 94 -0.39 14.45 0.18
CA VAL A 94 -0.60 13.31 -0.69
C VAL A 94 -1.01 13.77 -2.08
N ARG A 95 -0.51 13.11 -3.12
CA ARG A 95 -1.00 13.23 -4.49
C ARG A 95 -1.95 12.08 -4.75
N VAL A 96 -3.18 12.40 -5.11
CA VAL A 96 -4.23 11.44 -5.41
C VAL A 96 -4.56 11.52 -6.89
N HIS A 97 -4.44 10.40 -7.57
CA HIS A 97 -4.81 10.25 -8.97
C HIS A 97 -6.32 9.99 -9.07
N GLY A 98 -7.06 11.03 -9.43
CA GLY A 98 -8.46 10.93 -9.80
C GLY A 98 -8.60 10.31 -11.17
N VAL A 99 -9.34 9.22 -11.27
CA VAL A 99 -9.53 8.49 -12.54
C VAL A 99 -10.97 8.63 -13.01
N ALA A 100 -11.15 9.00 -14.26
CA ALA A 100 -12.44 9.04 -14.92
C ALA A 100 -12.33 8.41 -16.32
N THR A 101 -13.48 8.07 -16.89
CA THR A 101 -13.57 7.78 -18.32
C THR A 101 -13.96 9.07 -19.04
N ALA A 102 -13.29 9.39 -20.15
CA ALA A 102 -13.61 10.57 -20.95
C ALA A 102 -15.09 10.54 -21.37
N VAL A 103 -15.73 11.71 -21.44
CA VAL A 103 -17.13 11.81 -21.88
C VAL A 103 -17.24 12.82 -23.01
N ASP A 104 -18.12 12.58 -23.97
CA ASP A 104 -18.44 13.56 -25.01
C ASP A 104 -19.44 14.61 -24.48
N ALA A 105 -19.74 15.63 -25.30
CA ALA A 105 -20.71 16.68 -24.95
C ALA A 105 -22.13 16.17 -24.65
N SER A 106 -22.49 14.95 -25.08
CA SER A 106 -23.78 14.32 -24.75
C SER A 106 -23.74 13.58 -23.40
N GLY A 107 -22.57 13.51 -22.75
CA GLY A 107 -22.34 12.76 -21.52
C GLY A 107 -22.11 11.27 -21.75
N ARG A 108 -21.89 10.84 -22.99
CA ARG A 108 -21.61 9.44 -23.30
C ARG A 108 -20.14 9.16 -23.04
N SER A 109 -19.89 8.06 -22.34
CA SER A 109 -18.56 7.53 -22.07
C SER A 109 -17.82 7.20 -23.38
N MET A 110 -16.62 7.74 -23.52
CA MET A 110 -15.63 7.41 -24.53
C MET A 110 -14.62 6.53 -23.82
N ASN A 111 -14.31 5.32 -24.30
CA ASN A 111 -13.44 4.33 -23.62
C ASN A 111 -11.95 4.75 -23.53
N GLU A 112 -11.70 6.01 -23.21
CA GLU A 112 -10.42 6.66 -23.03
C GLU A 112 -10.28 7.02 -21.55
N PRO A 113 -9.27 6.48 -20.85
CA PRO A 113 -9.03 6.81 -19.45
C PRO A 113 -8.49 8.24 -19.34
N PHE A 114 -8.98 8.96 -18.34
CA PHE A 114 -8.51 10.28 -17.96
C PHE A 114 -7.98 10.21 -16.53
N ASP A 115 -6.74 10.64 -16.34
CA ASP A 115 -6.06 10.67 -15.05
C ASP A 115 -5.75 12.12 -14.66
N LEU A 116 -6.11 12.49 -13.43
CA LEU A 116 -5.89 13.82 -12.88
C LEU A 116 -5.19 13.72 -11.52
N PRO A 117 -3.91 14.10 -11.42
CA PRO A 117 -3.26 14.22 -10.12
C PRO A 117 -3.76 15.48 -9.39
N VAL A 118 -4.26 15.30 -8.17
CA VAL A 118 -4.68 16.38 -7.26
C VAL A 118 -3.98 16.19 -5.93
N CYS A 119 -3.43 17.27 -5.34
CA CYS A 119 -2.75 17.17 -4.05
C CYS A 119 -3.61 17.69 -2.92
N TYR A 120 -3.52 17.01 -1.78
CA TYR A 120 -4.23 17.35 -0.56
C TYR A 120 -3.25 17.43 0.61
N ALA A 121 -3.38 18.47 1.42
CA ALA A 121 -2.75 18.57 2.71
C ALA A 121 -3.69 18.00 3.77
N ILE A 122 -3.22 17.01 4.51
CA ILE A 122 -3.94 16.35 5.61
C ILE A 122 -3.20 16.71 6.89
N SER A 123 -3.87 17.42 7.78
CA SER A 123 -3.33 17.75 9.10
C SER A 123 -4.06 16.96 10.17
N VAL A 124 -3.32 16.18 10.93
CA VAL A 124 -3.85 15.35 12.00
C VAL A 124 -3.23 15.79 13.31
N GLU A 125 -4.05 16.41 14.14
CA GLU A 125 -3.69 16.84 15.49
C GLU A 125 -4.20 15.80 16.51
N GLN A 126 -3.41 15.50 17.54
CA GLN A 126 -3.78 14.46 18.52
C GLN A 126 -5.10 14.74 19.23
N ASP A 127 -5.35 16.00 19.60
CA ASP A 127 -6.48 16.41 20.45
C ASP A 127 -7.51 17.31 19.74
N ALA A 128 -7.34 17.58 18.45
CA ALA A 128 -8.30 18.40 17.72
C ALA A 128 -9.55 17.59 17.34
N MET A 129 -10.71 18.22 17.53
CA MET A 129 -11.98 17.71 17.03
C MET A 129 -12.10 17.80 15.51
N ASP A 130 -11.28 18.63 14.87
CA ASP A 130 -11.39 18.95 13.45
C ASP A 130 -10.04 18.72 12.77
N ASP A 131 -9.90 17.57 12.11
CA ASP A 131 -8.82 17.39 11.12
C ASP A 131 -9.22 18.15 9.86
N ARG A 132 -8.22 18.68 9.15
CA ARG A 132 -8.46 19.39 7.90
C ARG A 132 -7.82 18.66 6.74
N VAL A 133 -8.60 18.53 5.68
CA VAL A 133 -8.16 18.10 4.36
C VAL A 133 -8.35 19.28 3.42
N ASP A 134 -7.25 19.87 3.00
CA ASP A 134 -7.25 21.04 2.11
C ASP A 134 -6.65 20.64 0.77
N GLU A 135 -7.29 21.00 -0.34
CA GLU A 135 -6.67 20.91 -1.66
C GLU A 135 -5.52 21.92 -1.74
N VAL A 136 -4.34 21.47 -2.18
CA VAL A 136 -3.12 22.28 -2.25
C VAL A 136 -2.40 22.05 -3.57
N SER A 137 -1.50 22.99 -3.92
CA SER A 137 -0.58 22.77 -5.04
C SER A 137 0.32 21.57 -4.76
N CYS A 138 0.49 20.70 -5.76
CA CYS A 138 1.40 19.58 -5.66
C CYS A 138 2.84 20.06 -5.48
N PRO A 139 3.55 19.64 -4.42
CA PRO A 139 4.97 19.91 -4.30
C PRO A 139 5.74 19.34 -5.49
N ASP A 140 6.81 20.04 -5.87
CA ASP A 140 7.77 19.53 -6.84
C ASP A 140 8.53 18.32 -6.26
N GLY A 141 8.94 17.41 -7.14
CA GLY A 141 9.74 16.24 -6.78
C GLY A 141 9.00 14.91 -6.90
N SER A 142 9.76 13.83 -6.70
CA SER A 142 9.23 12.47 -6.69
C SER A 142 8.51 12.17 -5.39
N PRO A 143 7.48 11.30 -5.41
CA PRO A 143 6.89 10.78 -4.20
C PRO A 143 7.92 10.18 -3.24
N LEU A 144 7.64 10.29 -1.94
CA LEU A 144 8.40 9.61 -0.92
C LEU A 144 8.24 8.10 -1.08
N THR A 145 9.35 7.37 -0.97
CA THR A 145 9.32 5.92 -0.84
C THR A 145 8.82 5.57 0.56
N VAL A 146 7.57 5.14 0.64
CA VAL A 146 6.97 4.68 1.89
C VAL A 146 7.27 3.19 2.04
N SER A 147 8.02 2.81 3.08
CA SER A 147 8.25 1.40 3.39
C SER A 147 6.93 0.72 3.72
N VAL A 148 6.63 -0.39 3.06
CA VAL A 148 5.54 -1.28 3.45
C VAL A 148 5.98 -1.99 4.74
N ASP A 149 5.11 -2.09 5.75
CA ASP A 149 5.41 -2.95 6.90
C ASP A 149 5.58 -4.38 6.36
N PRO A 150 6.65 -5.10 6.74
CA PRO A 150 6.77 -6.49 6.33
C PRO A 150 5.57 -7.28 6.87
N GLU A 151 5.23 -8.37 6.20
CA GLU A 151 4.24 -9.32 6.68
C GLU A 151 4.92 -10.66 6.90
N LEU A 152 4.54 -11.37 7.97
CA LEU A 152 4.96 -12.75 8.13
C LEU A 152 4.30 -13.58 7.02
N PRO A 153 5.06 -14.43 6.31
CA PRO A 153 4.47 -15.28 5.29
C PRO A 153 3.38 -16.18 5.90
N GLY A 154 2.40 -16.57 5.08
CA GLY A 154 1.32 -17.45 5.53
C GLY A 154 1.82 -18.79 6.09
N SER A 155 2.99 -19.25 5.63
CA SER A 155 3.68 -20.47 6.10
C SER A 155 4.50 -20.29 7.37
N ALA A 156 4.70 -19.05 7.86
CA ALA A 156 5.65 -18.76 8.95
C ALA A 156 5.41 -19.59 10.22
N GLU A 157 4.16 -19.92 10.53
CA GLU A 157 3.84 -20.77 11.69
C GLU A 157 4.36 -22.19 11.53
N ASP A 158 4.13 -22.81 10.37
CA ASP A 158 4.57 -24.18 10.09
C ASP A 158 6.08 -24.25 9.88
N ASP A 159 6.64 -23.28 9.17
CA ASP A 159 8.09 -23.17 8.95
C ASP A 159 8.83 -23.05 10.29
N LEU A 160 8.33 -22.19 11.19
CA LEU A 160 8.91 -22.05 12.53
C LEU A 160 8.75 -23.34 13.34
N ARG A 161 7.57 -23.96 13.32
CA ARG A 161 7.31 -25.23 14.04
C ARG A 161 8.25 -26.34 13.57
N GLN A 162 8.51 -26.43 12.27
CA GLN A 162 9.39 -27.43 11.67
C GLN A 162 10.87 -27.14 11.92
N ALA A 163 11.27 -25.87 11.92
CA ALA A 163 12.67 -25.49 12.10
C ALA A 163 13.17 -25.66 13.54
N LEU A 164 12.30 -25.49 14.53
CA LEU A 164 12.72 -25.46 15.94
C LEU A 164 13.18 -26.84 16.45
N PRO A 165 14.37 -26.92 17.08
CA PRO A 165 14.84 -28.16 17.68
C PRO A 165 13.96 -28.59 18.86
N THR A 166 13.93 -29.89 19.14
CA THR A 166 13.24 -30.47 20.31
C THR A 166 14.19 -31.24 21.21
N GLY A 167 13.75 -31.46 22.46
CA GLY A 167 14.45 -32.30 23.43
C GLY A 167 15.77 -31.66 23.90
N GLY A 168 16.78 -32.49 24.16
CA GLY A 168 18.09 -32.01 24.63
C GLY A 168 18.85 -31.12 23.62
N ALA A 169 18.42 -31.09 22.35
CA ALA A 169 18.98 -30.21 21.33
C ALA A 169 18.40 -28.79 21.35
N ALA A 170 17.33 -28.54 22.11
CA ALA A 170 16.64 -27.25 22.17
C ALA A 170 17.37 -26.22 23.06
N THR A 171 18.63 -25.95 22.75
CA THR A 171 19.38 -24.86 23.38
C THR A 171 19.00 -23.52 22.77
N GLU A 172 19.20 -22.42 23.51
CA GLU A 172 18.97 -21.05 23.00
C GLU A 172 19.75 -20.81 21.69
N GLN A 173 21.00 -21.30 21.63
CA GLN A 173 21.85 -21.14 20.45
C GLN A 173 21.31 -21.93 19.24
N ALA A 174 20.87 -23.17 19.44
CA ALA A 174 20.29 -23.98 18.37
C ALA A 174 18.98 -23.37 17.85
N VAL A 175 18.14 -22.86 18.76
CA VAL A 175 16.91 -22.14 18.40
C VAL A 175 17.23 -20.85 17.62
N ARG A 176 18.21 -20.06 18.06
CA ARG A 176 18.64 -18.85 17.34
C ARG A 176 19.11 -19.18 15.92
N ALA A 177 19.96 -20.20 15.77
CA ALA A 177 20.41 -20.65 14.46
C ALA A 177 19.26 -21.12 13.55
N ALA A 178 18.27 -21.83 14.11
CA ALA A 178 17.08 -22.25 13.36
C ALA A 178 16.24 -21.05 12.89
N VAL A 179 16.01 -20.06 13.78
CA VAL A 179 15.26 -18.83 13.47
C VAL A 179 15.97 -17.98 12.42
N ASP A 180 17.31 -17.89 12.50
CA ASP A 180 18.13 -17.16 11.52
C ASP A 180 18.12 -17.83 10.13
N GLY A 181 17.84 -19.13 10.07
CA GLY A 181 17.71 -19.90 8.82
C GLY A 181 16.35 -19.79 8.14
N LEU A 182 15.36 -19.13 8.76
CA LEU A 182 14.05 -18.91 8.15
C LEU A 182 14.12 -17.83 7.05
N ASP A 183 13.47 -18.10 5.92
CA ASP A 183 13.32 -17.14 4.82
C ASP A 183 12.25 -16.09 5.16
N LEU A 184 12.66 -15.09 5.95
CA LEU A 184 11.81 -13.98 6.39
C LEU A 184 12.42 -12.66 5.91
N GLU A 185 11.55 -11.69 5.63
CA GLU A 185 11.99 -10.35 5.23
C GLU A 185 12.98 -9.74 6.24
N PRO A 186 13.98 -8.96 5.77
CA PRO A 186 14.99 -8.37 6.65
C PRO A 186 14.42 -7.48 7.76
N LEU A 187 13.25 -6.88 7.53
CA LEU A 187 12.58 -5.99 8.49
C LEU A 187 11.81 -6.74 9.60
N VAL A 188 11.65 -8.06 9.49
CA VAL A 188 11.04 -8.88 10.56
C VAL A 188 12.00 -8.94 11.74
N THR A 189 11.57 -8.42 12.89
CA THR A 189 12.33 -8.51 14.13
C THR A 189 12.28 -9.93 14.67
N ARG A 190 13.45 -10.48 15.00
CA ARG A 190 13.63 -11.83 15.56
C ARG A 190 14.19 -11.70 16.97
N GLN A 191 13.54 -12.34 17.95
CA GLN A 191 14.03 -12.40 19.31
C GLN A 191 14.01 -13.83 19.82
N VAL A 192 15.05 -14.20 20.57
CA VAL A 192 15.18 -15.50 21.24
C VAL A 192 15.68 -15.26 22.65
N ALA A 193 15.02 -15.85 23.64
CA ALA A 193 15.39 -15.79 25.04
C ALA A 193 15.19 -17.16 25.70
N ALA A 194 16.00 -17.48 26.70
CA ALA A 194 15.88 -18.72 27.46
C ALA A 194 15.85 -18.47 28.97
N VAL A 195 14.89 -19.10 29.66
CA VAL A 195 14.76 -19.02 31.12
C VAL A 195 14.32 -20.38 31.65
N GLY A 196 15.03 -20.90 32.65
CA GLY A 196 14.60 -22.12 33.37
C GLY A 196 14.45 -23.37 32.49
N GLY A 197 15.23 -23.50 31.40
CA GLY A 197 15.12 -24.62 30.46
C GLY A 197 14.00 -24.48 29.42
N VAL A 198 13.33 -23.33 29.38
CA VAL A 198 12.35 -22.95 28.35
C VAL A 198 13.02 -21.97 27.40
N VAL A 199 12.85 -22.16 26.09
CA VAL A 199 13.28 -21.19 25.07
C VAL A 199 12.06 -20.57 24.41
N GLY A 200 11.98 -19.24 24.44
CA GLY A 200 10.96 -18.47 23.74
C GLY A 200 11.50 -17.82 22.49
N VAL A 201 10.67 -17.74 21.46
CA VAL A 201 10.92 -17.04 20.19
C VAL A 201 9.80 -16.06 19.94
N ALA A 202 10.15 -14.87 19.47
CA ALA A 202 9.19 -13.90 18.92
C ALA A 202 9.64 -13.43 17.55
N LEU A 203 8.74 -13.55 16.57
CA LEU A 203 8.86 -12.98 15.25
C LEU A 203 7.84 -11.86 15.12
N ARG A 204 8.30 -10.65 14.80
CA ARG A 204 7.45 -9.47 14.69
C ARG A 204 7.68 -8.76 13.37
N ALA A 205 6.67 -8.77 12.51
CA ALA A 205 6.69 -8.03 11.25
C ALA A 205 6.05 -6.64 11.41
N SER A 206 4.98 -6.54 12.19
CA SER A 206 4.33 -5.26 12.49
C SER A 206 3.80 -5.21 13.94
N GLN A 207 2.96 -4.22 14.27
CA GLN A 207 2.33 -4.17 15.60
C GLN A 207 1.39 -5.35 15.85
N TYR A 208 0.61 -5.73 14.85
CA TYR A 208 -0.44 -6.75 14.97
C TYR A 208 -0.09 -8.05 14.26
N ASP A 209 1.07 -8.12 13.61
CA ASP A 209 1.60 -9.34 13.01
C ASP A 209 2.78 -9.86 13.84
N CYS A 210 2.43 -10.77 14.75
CA CYS A 210 3.31 -11.35 15.75
C CYS A 210 3.10 -12.87 15.79
N LEU A 211 4.20 -13.60 15.77
CA LEU A 211 4.23 -15.05 15.96
C LEU A 211 5.15 -15.35 17.15
N LEU A 212 4.61 -16.08 18.14
CA LEU A 212 5.35 -16.51 19.31
C LEU A 212 5.55 -18.02 19.26
N ALA A 213 6.70 -18.50 19.72
CA ALA A 213 6.92 -19.92 19.94
C ALA A 213 7.62 -20.19 21.27
N ARG A 214 7.31 -21.34 21.86
CA ARG A 214 7.88 -21.83 23.11
C ARG A 214 8.37 -23.26 22.91
N VAL A 215 9.60 -23.51 23.33
CA VAL A 215 10.22 -24.83 23.32
C VAL A 215 10.49 -25.27 24.75
N GLU A 216 9.86 -26.36 25.17
CA GLU A 216 9.98 -26.89 26.53
C GLU A 216 9.70 -28.40 26.54
N GLY A 217 10.53 -29.17 27.26
CA GLY A 217 10.26 -30.59 27.53
C GLY A 217 10.05 -31.45 26.28
N GLY A 218 10.75 -31.13 25.18
CA GLY A 218 10.60 -31.85 23.91
C GLY A 218 9.41 -31.41 23.05
N ARG A 219 8.68 -30.37 23.43
CA ARG A 219 7.53 -29.85 22.70
C ARG A 219 7.83 -28.46 22.14
N VAL A 220 7.29 -28.20 20.95
CA VAL A 220 7.25 -26.89 20.32
C VAL A 220 5.80 -26.44 20.27
N GLU A 221 5.51 -25.31 20.88
CA GLU A 221 4.21 -24.65 20.82
C GLU A 221 4.39 -23.34 20.06
N VAL A 222 3.58 -23.11 19.03
CA VAL A 222 3.63 -21.89 18.22
C VAL A 222 2.22 -21.32 18.15
N TRP A 223 2.08 -20.00 18.31
CA TRP A 223 0.77 -19.33 18.28
C TRP A 223 0.89 -17.87 17.83
N ARG A 224 -0.19 -17.35 17.27
CA ARG A 224 -0.39 -15.91 17.02
C ARG A 224 -1.31 -15.32 18.09
N PRO A 225 -0.85 -14.35 18.90
CA PRO A 225 -1.73 -13.65 19.82
C PRO A 225 -2.87 -12.94 19.07
N ALA A 226 -4.04 -12.83 19.71
CA ALA A 226 -5.16 -12.11 19.10
C ALA A 226 -4.81 -10.61 18.95
N ARG A 227 -5.35 -9.96 17.90
CA ARG A 227 -5.12 -8.53 17.65
C ARG A 227 -5.39 -7.64 18.87
N VAL A 228 -6.44 -7.95 19.63
CA VAL A 228 -6.79 -7.24 20.87
C VAL A 228 -5.73 -7.37 21.95
N GLN A 229 -5.04 -8.52 22.03
CA GLN A 229 -3.95 -8.73 22.97
C GLN A 229 -2.71 -7.93 22.57
N LEU A 230 -2.50 -7.65 21.28
CA LEU A 230 -1.37 -6.87 20.76
C LEU A 230 -1.63 -5.36 20.72
N ALA A 231 -2.74 -4.90 21.32
CA ALA A 231 -2.99 -3.47 21.47
C ALA A 231 -1.89 -2.82 22.35
N PRO A 232 -1.57 -1.53 22.13
CA PRO A 232 -0.57 -0.86 22.95
C PRO A 232 -0.93 -0.90 24.44
N GLY A 233 0.01 -1.31 25.28
CA GLY A 233 -0.18 -1.41 26.73
C GLY A 233 -0.71 -2.77 27.21
N GLU A 234 -1.09 -3.67 26.31
CA GLU A 234 -1.56 -5.02 26.64
C GLU A 234 -0.40 -6.03 26.62
N LEU A 235 -0.34 -6.92 25.62
CA LEU A 235 0.70 -7.93 25.45
C LEU A 235 1.78 -7.42 24.49
N SER A 236 3.05 -7.51 24.92
CA SER A 236 4.18 -7.27 24.03
C SER A 236 4.50 -8.50 23.16
N CYS A 237 4.95 -8.27 21.92
CA CYS A 237 5.50 -9.33 21.07
C CYS A 237 7.00 -9.48 21.36
N THR A 238 7.35 -10.23 22.39
CA THR A 238 8.75 -10.43 22.82
C THR A 238 9.06 -11.89 23.15
N ALA A 239 10.34 -12.27 23.13
CA ALA A 239 10.75 -13.62 23.49
C ALA A 239 10.42 -13.96 24.95
N ASP A 240 10.48 -13.00 25.88
CA ASP A 240 10.10 -13.20 27.28
C ASP A 240 8.61 -13.53 27.43
N THR A 241 7.76 -12.86 26.64
CA THR A 241 6.33 -13.17 26.55
C THR A 241 6.10 -14.61 26.10
N ALA A 242 6.89 -15.08 25.13
CA ALA A 242 6.82 -16.44 24.62
C ALA A 242 7.29 -17.48 25.66
N VAL A 243 8.40 -17.20 26.36
CA VAL A 243 8.86 -18.02 27.50
C VAL A 243 7.75 -18.17 28.54
N ALA A 244 7.10 -17.07 28.92
CA ALA A 244 5.99 -17.08 29.89
C ALA A 244 4.73 -17.81 29.36
N GLY A 245 4.63 -18.04 28.04
CA GLY A 245 3.46 -18.66 27.40
C GLY A 245 2.22 -17.76 27.39
N HIS A 246 2.40 -16.45 27.44
CA HIS A 246 1.28 -15.50 27.41
C HIS A 246 0.71 -15.32 25.99
N GLY A 247 -0.56 -14.91 25.91
CA GLY A 247 -1.24 -14.70 24.62
C GLY A 247 -1.63 -15.97 23.86
N ARG A 248 -1.42 -17.16 24.44
CA ARG A 248 -1.75 -18.46 23.84
C ARG A 248 -3.24 -18.71 23.66
N ARG A 249 -4.06 -18.09 24.50
CA ARG A 249 -5.52 -18.24 24.48
C ARG A 249 -6.15 -16.88 24.23
N PRO A 250 -7.17 -16.80 23.36
CA PRO A 250 -7.98 -15.60 23.24
C PRO A 250 -8.60 -15.23 24.60
N PRO A 251 -8.82 -13.94 24.87
CA PRO A 251 -9.45 -13.50 26.11
C PRO A 251 -10.96 -13.79 26.20
N HIS A 252 -11.57 -14.31 25.13
CA HIS A 252 -12.98 -14.71 25.03
C HIS A 252 -13.18 -15.74 23.92
#